data_AF-A0A847AZ45-F1
#
_entry.id   AF-A0A847AZ45-F1
#
_cell.length_a   1.000
_cell.length_b   1.000
_cell.length_c   1.000
_cell.angle_alpha   90.00
_cell.angle_beta   90.00
_cell.angle_gamma   90.00
#
_symmetry.space_group_name_H-M   'P 1'
#
loop_
_entity.id
_entity.type
_entity.pdbx_description
1 polymer ?
#
loop_
_entity_poly.entity_id
_entity_poly.type
_entity_poly.pdbx_seq_one_letter_code
_entity_poly.pdbx_strand_id
1 'polypeptide(L)'
;MKYSIPTDFSDSLLKSIDSEHVGELYGKLPRDFVGGGRPSFILPSVTKKKFIAHVKKCREHGIDFNYLLNSTCIGNRELTRSGSRKLKKLLDMLIKAKVSTVTVSIPYILEYVKRNYPELKVSVSVMAGVDSPEKARYWESLGADRITLPSVCGLYRNFPLLRQIRNAVSCELKLIANLTCLHRCPLWMYHASGHSHASQTGDPSRGFVIDYAYLRCNSLKLE
;
A
#
# COMPACT_ATOMS: atom_id res chain seq x y z
N MET A 1 -10.39 3.16 18.28
CA MET A 1 -10.12 3.03 16.82
C MET A 1 -8.83 3.78 16.52
N LYS A 2 -7.90 3.22 15.74
CA LYS A 2 -6.66 3.93 15.35
C LYS A 2 -6.66 4.25 13.87
N TYR A 3 -6.24 5.46 13.52
CA TYR A 3 -6.11 5.93 12.15
C TYR A 3 -4.75 5.61 11.56
N SER A 4 -4.76 5.43 10.24
CA SER A 4 -3.59 5.34 9.39
C SER A 4 -3.69 6.46 8.37
N ILE A 5 -2.72 7.38 8.37
CA ILE A 5 -2.80 8.60 7.57
C ILE A 5 -1.59 8.75 6.64
N PRO A 6 -1.75 9.39 5.47
CA PRO A 6 -0.63 9.59 4.56
C PRO A 6 0.38 10.58 5.15
N THR A 7 1.66 10.37 4.88
CA THR A 7 2.71 11.34 5.21
C THR A 7 3.06 12.22 4.01
N ASP A 8 3.36 13.49 4.28
CA ASP A 8 4.03 14.43 3.37
C ASP A 8 5.55 14.51 3.65
N PHE A 9 6.05 13.70 4.59
CA PHE A 9 7.42 13.71 5.12
C PHE A 9 7.83 15.04 5.77
N SER A 10 6.87 15.82 6.26
CA SER A 10 7.11 17.03 7.05
C SER A 10 7.18 16.70 8.55
N ASP A 11 8.00 17.46 9.28
CA ASP A 11 8.02 17.37 10.74
C ASP A 11 6.80 18.08 11.35
N SER A 12 6.19 19.03 10.62
CA SER A 12 4.96 19.71 11.04
C SER A 12 3.79 18.75 11.18
N LEU A 13 3.68 17.75 10.30
CA LEU A 13 2.66 16.71 10.42
C LEU A 13 2.80 15.94 11.73
N LEU A 14 4.02 15.60 12.15
CA LEU A 14 4.25 14.87 13.40
C LEU A 14 3.84 15.69 14.64
N LYS A 15 3.87 17.01 14.55
CA LYS A 15 3.46 17.92 15.63
C LYS A 15 1.96 18.17 15.67
N SER A 16 1.27 18.04 14.54
CA SER A 16 -0.16 18.33 14.45
C SER A 16 -1.06 17.11 14.62
N ILE A 17 -0.49 15.90 14.55
CA ILE A 17 -1.24 14.66 14.68
C ILE A 17 -1.47 14.31 16.15
N ASP A 18 -2.70 13.87 16.41
CA ASP A 18 -3.06 13.28 17.70
C ASP A 18 -2.50 11.85 17.77
N SER A 19 -1.45 11.67 18.55
CA SER A 19 -0.75 10.39 18.72
C SER A 19 -1.58 9.33 19.45
N GLU A 20 -2.65 9.70 20.15
CA GLU A 20 -3.57 8.73 20.77
C GLU A 20 -4.43 8.03 19.72
N HIS A 21 -4.86 8.79 18.71
CA HIS A 21 -5.76 8.33 17.66
C HIS A 21 -5.03 7.89 16.38
N VAL A 22 -3.83 8.40 16.10
CA VAL A 22 -3.04 8.03 14.91
C VAL A 22 -2.06 6.91 15.27
N GLY A 23 -2.35 5.70 14.78
CA GLY A 23 -1.50 4.53 15.03
C GLY A 23 -0.32 4.41 14.07
N GLU A 24 -0.48 4.84 12.82
CA GLU A 24 0.58 4.74 11.82
C GLU A 24 0.53 5.87 10.78
N LEU A 25 1.71 6.25 10.28
CA LEU A 25 1.85 6.98 9.03
C LEU A 25 2.14 6.02 7.89
N TYR A 26 1.67 6.33 6.67
CA TYR A 26 2.02 5.56 5.49
C TYR A 26 2.54 6.42 4.35
N GLY A 27 3.49 5.87 3.59
CA GLY A 27 4.09 6.55 2.45
C GLY A 27 5.11 5.68 1.71
N LYS A 28 5.69 6.22 0.65
CA LYS A 28 6.79 5.58 -0.07
C LYS A 28 7.69 6.60 -0.76
N LEU A 29 8.86 6.16 -1.21
CA LEU A 29 9.71 6.96 -2.08
C LEU A 29 9.00 7.21 -3.43
N PRO A 30 9.30 8.30 -4.15
CA PRO A 30 8.70 8.58 -5.45
C PRO A 30 8.92 7.45 -6.46
N ARG A 31 10.06 6.77 -6.37
CA ARG A 31 10.43 5.63 -7.20
C ARG A 31 11.14 4.58 -6.37
N ASP A 32 10.77 3.32 -6.60
CA ASP A 32 11.46 2.15 -6.05
C ASP A 32 11.33 0.96 -7.01
N PHE A 33 11.83 -0.22 -6.60
CA PHE A 33 11.81 -1.41 -7.45
C PHE A 33 10.38 -1.94 -7.70
N VAL A 34 9.51 -1.84 -6.70
CA VAL A 34 8.18 -2.47 -6.73
C VAL A 34 7.15 -1.56 -7.39
N GLY A 35 7.24 -0.24 -7.22
CA GLY A 35 6.14 0.64 -7.60
C GLY A 35 5.02 0.60 -6.57
N GLY A 36 3.85 1.11 -6.92
CA GLY A 36 2.75 1.26 -5.97
C GLY A 36 1.54 1.93 -6.60
N GLY A 37 0.44 1.99 -5.85
CA GLY A 37 -0.83 2.54 -6.32
C GLY A 37 -0.90 4.07 -6.42
N ARG A 38 0.24 4.75 -6.58
CA ARG A 38 0.33 6.20 -6.83
C ARG A 38 1.47 6.48 -7.79
N PRO A 39 1.27 7.28 -8.85
CA PRO A 39 2.33 7.65 -9.77
C PRO A 39 3.37 8.55 -9.09
N SER A 40 4.60 8.53 -9.62
CA SER A 40 5.73 9.26 -9.02
C SER A 40 5.54 10.78 -8.98
N PHE A 41 4.78 11.37 -9.90
CA PHE A 41 4.60 12.83 -9.99
C PHE A 41 3.62 13.42 -8.97
N ILE A 42 2.75 12.61 -8.34
CA ILE A 42 1.87 13.08 -7.25
C ILE A 42 2.45 12.80 -5.87
N LEU A 43 3.53 12.03 -5.78
CA LEU A 43 4.16 11.69 -4.51
C LEU A 43 5.03 12.85 -4.04
N PRO A 44 5.13 13.10 -2.71
CA PRO A 44 6.06 14.07 -2.17
C PRO A 44 7.49 13.76 -2.65
N SER A 45 8.20 14.78 -3.14
CA SER A 45 9.61 14.62 -3.49
C SER A 45 10.44 14.42 -2.22
N VAL A 46 10.79 13.17 -1.94
CA VAL A 46 11.55 12.79 -0.74
C VAL A 46 12.79 12.02 -1.13
N THR A 47 13.94 12.45 -0.62
CA THR A 47 15.20 11.71 -0.77
C THR A 47 15.23 10.53 0.18
N LYS A 48 16.01 9.50 -0.16
CA LYS A 48 16.24 8.35 0.73
C LYS A 48 16.73 8.77 2.12
N LYS A 49 17.59 9.79 2.21
CA LYS A 49 18.10 10.32 3.49
C LYS A 49 16.97 10.93 4.33
N LYS A 50 16.15 11.80 3.71
CA LYS A 50 15.01 12.44 4.38
C LYS A 50 13.97 11.40 4.81
N PHE A 51 13.70 10.40 3.97
CA PHE A 51 12.84 9.27 4.31
C PHE A 51 13.31 8.56 5.59
N ILE A 52 14.58 8.13 5.64
CA ILE A 52 15.13 7.42 6.80
C ILE A 52 15.05 8.28 8.06
N ALA A 53 15.38 9.57 7.96
CA ALA A 53 15.30 10.50 9.09
C ALA A 53 13.85 10.66 9.59
N HIS A 54 12.89 10.79 8.67
CA HIS A 54 11.48 10.94 9.02
C HIS A 54 10.91 9.69 9.71
N VAL A 55 11.23 8.48 9.20
CA VAL A 55 10.78 7.23 9.84
C VAL A 55 11.33 7.11 11.26
N LYS A 56 12.59 7.47 11.49
CA LYS A 56 13.18 7.50 12.84
C LYS A 56 12.44 8.46 13.77
N LYS A 57 12.14 9.68 13.30
CA LYS A 57 11.33 10.64 14.08
C LYS A 57 9.94 10.12 14.39
N CYS A 58 9.28 9.43 13.45
CA CYS A 58 7.98 8.79 13.72
C CYS A 58 8.09 7.82 14.90
N ARG A 59 9.15 7.00 14.92
CA ARG A 59 9.40 6.05 16.01
C ARG A 59 9.69 6.72 17.35
N GLU A 60 10.45 7.80 17.36
CA GLU A 60 10.70 8.61 18.57
C GLU A 60 9.41 9.19 19.16
N HIS A 61 8.39 9.44 18.31
CA HIS A 61 7.06 9.90 18.74
C HIS A 61 6.09 8.72 19.00
N GLY A 62 6.56 7.48 18.99
CA GLY A 62 5.73 6.29 19.23
C GLY A 62 4.80 5.90 18.08
N ILE A 63 5.02 6.45 16.87
CA ILE A 63 4.16 6.24 15.71
C ILE A 63 4.79 5.23 14.74
N ASP A 64 4.00 4.25 14.34
CA ASP A 64 4.41 3.24 13.36
C ASP A 64 4.52 3.84 11.95
N PHE A 65 5.40 3.25 11.12
CA PHE A 65 5.52 3.65 9.71
C PHE A 65 5.26 2.47 8.78
N ASN A 66 4.34 2.66 7.85
CA ASN A 66 3.92 1.70 6.85
C ASN A 66 4.42 2.09 5.45
N TYR A 67 5.37 1.33 4.90
CA TYR A 67 5.90 1.58 3.56
C TYR A 67 5.07 0.90 2.48
N LEU A 68 4.68 1.64 1.43
CA LEU A 68 3.85 1.10 0.36
C LEU A 68 4.67 0.41 -0.74
N LEU A 69 4.52 -0.92 -0.85
CA LEU A 69 4.99 -1.81 -1.92
C LEU A 69 3.81 -2.43 -2.67
N ASN A 70 2.77 -1.62 -2.90
CA ASN A 70 1.43 -2.10 -3.23
C ASN A 70 1.11 -2.10 -4.73
N SER A 71 2.13 -2.34 -5.55
CA SER A 71 1.98 -2.52 -6.99
C SER A 71 1.15 -3.77 -7.32
N THR A 72 0.28 -3.72 -8.31
CA THR A 72 -0.48 -4.89 -8.82
C THR A 72 0.35 -5.72 -9.79
N CYS A 73 1.29 -5.09 -10.50
CA CYS A 73 2.11 -5.74 -11.51
C CYS A 73 3.51 -5.12 -11.51
N ILE A 74 4.52 -5.97 -11.61
CA ILE A 74 5.92 -5.57 -11.75
C ILE A 74 6.61 -6.30 -12.91
N GLY A 75 5.83 -6.85 -13.84
CA GLY A 75 6.31 -7.52 -15.05
C GLY A 75 7.14 -8.77 -14.78
N ASN A 76 6.76 -9.56 -13.77
CA ASN A 76 7.46 -10.78 -13.33
C ASN A 76 8.92 -10.56 -12.87
N ARG A 77 9.32 -9.31 -12.64
CA ARG A 77 10.70 -8.96 -12.28
C ARG A 77 11.11 -9.53 -10.91
N GLU A 78 10.19 -9.65 -9.96
CA GLU A 78 10.38 -10.29 -8.65
C GLU A 78 10.86 -11.74 -8.73
N LEU A 79 10.52 -12.44 -9.82
CA LEU A 79 10.91 -13.83 -10.07
C LEU A 79 12.32 -13.95 -10.66
N THR A 80 12.91 -12.83 -11.11
CA THR A 80 14.27 -12.82 -11.66
C THR A 80 15.33 -12.66 -10.56
N ARG A 81 16.51 -13.26 -10.75
CA ARG A 81 17.66 -13.09 -9.82
C ARG A 81 18.05 -11.61 -9.62
N SER A 82 17.89 -10.78 -10.64
CA SER A 82 18.15 -9.33 -10.54
C SER A 82 17.08 -8.65 -9.68
N GLY A 83 15.80 -8.98 -9.89
CA GLY A 83 14.71 -8.42 -9.12
C GLY A 83 14.68 -8.86 -7.67
N SER A 84 14.94 -10.14 -7.37
CA SER A 84 15.05 -10.61 -5.97
C SER A 84 16.15 -9.85 -5.22
N ARG A 85 17.30 -9.58 -5.86
CA ARG A 85 18.36 -8.74 -5.26
C ARG A 85 17.93 -7.30 -5.03
N LYS A 86 17.18 -6.71 -5.96
CA LYS A 86 16.64 -5.34 -5.83
C LYS A 86 15.59 -5.25 -4.72
N LEU A 87 14.69 -6.24 -4.63
CA LEU A 87 13.69 -6.36 -3.57
C LEU A 87 14.35 -6.51 -2.21
N LYS A 88 15.32 -7.42 -2.08
CA LYS A 88 16.13 -7.59 -0.85
C LYS A 88 16.79 -6.27 -0.43
N LYS A 89 17.48 -5.60 -1.35
CA LYS A 89 18.14 -4.30 -1.07
C LYS A 89 17.16 -3.23 -0.62
N LEU A 90 15.93 -3.23 -1.14
CA LEU A 90 14.87 -2.33 -0.71
C LEU A 90 14.40 -2.67 0.71
N LEU A 91 14.10 -3.94 1.00
CA LEU A 91 13.65 -4.38 2.32
C LEU A 91 14.73 -4.17 3.40
N ASP A 92 15.99 -4.51 3.12
CA ASP A 92 17.13 -4.24 4.01
C ASP A 92 17.23 -2.74 4.38
N MET A 93 16.89 -1.86 3.45
CA MET A 93 16.86 -0.41 3.67
C MET A 93 15.71 0.00 4.58
N LEU A 94 14.52 -0.56 4.38
CA LEU A 94 13.33 -0.29 5.21
C LEU A 94 13.53 -0.76 6.66
N ILE A 95 14.13 -1.94 6.87
CA ILE A 95 14.51 -2.43 8.20
C ILE A 95 15.47 -1.47 8.90
N LYS A 96 16.54 -1.04 8.20
CA LYS A 96 17.50 -0.06 8.73
C LYS A 96 16.84 1.28 9.07
N ALA A 97 15.79 1.66 8.34
CA ALA A 97 15.00 2.85 8.59
C ALA A 97 14.03 2.71 9.78
N LYS A 98 13.84 1.50 10.33
CA LYS A 98 12.87 1.17 11.39
C LYS A 98 11.40 1.23 10.96
N VAL A 99 11.13 0.94 9.68
CA VAL A 99 9.76 0.71 9.20
C VAL A 99 9.12 -0.45 9.97
N SER A 100 7.87 -0.32 10.42
CA SER A 100 7.13 -1.38 11.12
C SER A 100 6.40 -2.31 10.16
N THR A 101 5.80 -1.71 9.13
CA THR A 101 4.83 -2.38 8.29
C THR A 101 5.17 -2.15 6.83
N VAL A 102 4.95 -3.16 5.98
CA VAL A 102 4.93 -3.00 4.54
C VAL A 102 3.55 -3.34 3.99
N THR A 103 3.05 -2.51 3.08
CA THR A 103 1.79 -2.79 2.39
C THR A 103 2.06 -3.39 1.03
N VAL A 104 1.58 -4.60 0.77
CA VAL A 104 1.84 -5.37 -0.47
C VAL A 104 0.54 -5.73 -1.19
N SER A 105 0.62 -6.00 -2.49
CA SER A 105 -0.52 -6.51 -3.28
C SER A 105 -0.22 -7.79 -4.04
N ILE A 106 1.05 -8.23 -4.06
CA ILE A 106 1.51 -9.42 -4.80
C ILE A 106 1.78 -10.54 -3.78
N PRO A 107 1.14 -11.73 -3.89
CA PRO A 107 1.28 -12.83 -2.93
C PRO A 107 2.74 -13.25 -2.69
N TYR A 108 3.51 -13.40 -3.78
CA TYR A 108 4.92 -13.75 -3.71
C TYR A 108 5.74 -12.76 -2.87
N ILE A 109 5.46 -11.46 -2.94
CA ILE A 109 6.16 -10.45 -2.13
C ILE A 109 5.81 -10.63 -0.65
N LEU A 110 4.56 -10.95 -0.33
CA LEU A 110 4.15 -11.23 1.05
C LEU A 110 4.94 -12.41 1.61
N GLU A 111 4.91 -13.55 0.91
CA GLU A 111 5.63 -14.76 1.34
C GLU A 111 7.14 -14.50 1.47
N TYR A 112 7.71 -13.76 0.52
CA TYR A 112 9.11 -13.36 0.56
C TYR A 112 9.42 -12.53 1.81
N VAL A 113 8.58 -11.54 2.16
CA VAL A 113 8.76 -10.72 3.35
C VAL A 113 8.62 -11.57 4.61
N LYS A 114 7.56 -12.39 4.72
CA LYS A 114 7.32 -13.21 5.90
C LYS A 114 8.42 -14.24 6.16
N ARG A 115 9.01 -14.79 5.10
CA ARG A 115 10.12 -15.75 5.21
C ARG A 115 11.46 -15.12 5.58
N ASN A 116 11.76 -13.92 5.08
CA ASN A 116 13.11 -13.34 5.18
C ASN A 116 13.19 -12.17 6.19
N TYR A 117 12.07 -11.56 6.55
CA TYR A 117 11.96 -10.39 7.41
C TYR A 117 10.77 -10.52 8.37
N PRO A 118 10.78 -11.53 9.26
CA PRO A 118 9.65 -11.82 10.15
C PRO A 118 9.33 -10.66 11.12
N GLU A 119 10.27 -9.72 11.34
CA GLU A 119 10.01 -8.52 12.14
C GLU A 119 9.08 -7.49 11.45
N LEU A 120 8.86 -7.59 10.14
CA LEU A 120 7.96 -6.69 9.42
C LEU A 120 6.54 -7.22 9.45
N LYS A 121 5.63 -6.35 9.92
CA LYS A 121 4.21 -6.58 9.70
C LYS A 121 3.89 -6.40 8.21
N VAL A 122 3.01 -7.23 7.67
CA VAL A 122 2.57 -7.16 6.29
C VAL A 122 1.08 -6.85 6.24
N SER A 123 0.76 -5.71 5.63
CA SER A 123 -0.60 -5.30 5.33
C SER A 123 -0.92 -5.59 3.86
N VAL A 124 -2.04 -6.21 3.59
CA VAL A 124 -2.55 -6.39 2.22
C VAL A 124 -3.23 -5.11 1.77
N SER A 125 -2.88 -4.65 0.58
CA SER A 125 -3.43 -3.45 -0.06
C SER A 125 -4.84 -3.69 -0.60
N VAL A 126 -5.62 -2.62 -0.73
CA VAL A 126 -6.88 -2.66 -1.50
C VAL A 126 -6.67 -3.11 -2.94
N MET A 127 -5.48 -2.90 -3.48
CA MET A 127 -5.11 -3.27 -4.84
C MET A 127 -5.08 -4.80 -5.05
N ALA A 128 -5.05 -5.59 -3.97
CA ALA A 128 -5.17 -7.05 -4.06
C ALA A 128 -6.61 -7.53 -4.29
N GLY A 129 -7.62 -6.64 -4.20
CA GLY A 129 -9.01 -6.99 -4.52
C GLY A 129 -9.63 -8.04 -3.59
N VAL A 130 -9.32 -7.98 -2.29
CA VAL A 130 -9.84 -8.92 -1.28
C VAL A 130 -11.28 -8.58 -0.94
N ASP A 131 -12.22 -9.11 -1.71
CA ASP A 131 -13.66 -8.83 -1.60
C ASP A 131 -14.51 -10.03 -1.15
N SER A 132 -13.89 -11.17 -0.83
CA SER A 132 -14.57 -12.37 -0.36
C SER A 132 -13.87 -13.01 0.84
N PRO A 133 -14.59 -13.81 1.66
CA PRO A 133 -14.01 -14.57 2.76
C PRO A 133 -12.90 -15.53 2.32
N GLU A 134 -13.01 -16.14 1.14
CA GLU A 134 -12.05 -17.08 0.57
C GLU A 134 -10.73 -16.37 0.26
N LYS A 135 -10.81 -15.20 -0.39
CA LYS A 135 -9.63 -14.36 -0.65
C LYS A 135 -9.00 -13.92 0.67
N ALA A 136 -9.81 -13.53 1.66
CA ALA A 136 -9.28 -13.11 2.97
C ALA A 136 -8.53 -14.26 3.67
N ARG A 137 -9.10 -15.47 3.70
CA ARG A 137 -8.43 -16.68 4.24
C ARG A 137 -7.14 -17.00 3.50
N TYR A 138 -7.14 -16.89 2.17
CA TYR A 138 -5.94 -17.11 1.37
C TYR A 138 -4.81 -16.16 1.81
N TRP A 139 -5.07 -14.86 1.87
CA TRP A 139 -4.07 -13.88 2.28
C TRP A 139 -3.61 -14.05 3.74
N GLU A 140 -4.52 -14.39 4.66
CA GLU A 140 -4.15 -14.72 6.03
C GLU A 140 -3.26 -15.97 6.10
N SER A 141 -3.56 -17.02 5.31
CA SER A 141 -2.77 -18.26 5.29
C SER A 141 -1.33 -18.06 4.81
N LEU A 142 -1.07 -17.03 4.00
CA LEU A 142 0.29 -16.64 3.60
C LEU A 142 1.04 -15.87 4.70
N GLY A 143 0.34 -15.43 5.75
CA GLY A 143 0.88 -14.71 6.90
C GLY A 143 0.55 -13.22 6.95
N ALA A 144 -0.51 -12.75 6.27
CA ALA A 144 -0.93 -11.34 6.37
C ALA A 144 -1.34 -10.99 7.82
N ASP A 145 -0.76 -9.93 8.40
CA ASP A 145 -1.17 -9.43 9.72
C ASP A 145 -2.39 -8.52 9.64
N ARG A 146 -2.55 -7.86 8.49
CA ARG A 146 -3.64 -6.92 8.23
C ARG A 146 -4.12 -7.00 6.80
N ILE A 147 -5.42 -6.85 6.56
CA ILE A 147 -6.02 -6.77 5.22
C ILE A 147 -6.79 -5.46 5.08
N THR A 148 -6.42 -4.66 4.08
CA THR A 148 -7.18 -3.45 3.72
C THR A 148 -8.25 -3.81 2.70
N LEU A 149 -9.52 -3.74 3.10
CA LEU A 149 -10.63 -4.16 2.26
C LEU A 149 -10.92 -3.12 1.16
N PRO A 150 -11.18 -3.54 -0.09
CA PRO A 150 -11.44 -2.64 -1.21
C PRO A 150 -12.85 -2.02 -1.11
N SER A 151 -12.94 -0.70 -1.14
CA SER A 151 -14.25 -0.03 -1.23
C SER A 151 -14.86 -0.10 -2.64
N VAL A 152 -14.00 -0.26 -3.66
CA VAL A 152 -14.37 -0.22 -5.08
C VAL A 152 -15.28 -1.36 -5.49
N CYS A 153 -15.32 -2.50 -4.79
CA CYS A 153 -16.27 -3.59 -5.07
C CYS A 153 -17.65 -3.38 -4.41
N GLY A 154 -17.86 -2.23 -3.76
CA GLY A 154 -19.08 -1.91 -3.01
C GLY A 154 -19.22 -2.63 -1.67
N LEU A 155 -18.13 -3.24 -1.21
CA LEU A 155 -18.07 -4.03 0.01
C LEU A 155 -18.47 -3.24 1.27
N TYR A 156 -18.16 -1.94 1.34
CA TYR A 156 -18.38 -1.13 2.54
C TYR A 156 -19.86 -0.93 2.89
N ARG A 157 -20.76 -1.12 1.92
CA ARG A 157 -22.22 -1.04 2.12
C ARG A 157 -22.86 -2.41 2.34
N ASN A 158 -22.11 -3.50 2.21
CA ASN A 158 -22.59 -4.86 2.41
C ASN A 158 -22.16 -5.39 3.79
N PHE A 159 -22.87 -4.96 4.83
CA PHE A 159 -22.59 -5.38 6.21
C PHE A 159 -22.66 -6.90 6.44
N PRO A 160 -23.59 -7.66 5.82
CA PRO A 160 -23.56 -9.13 5.89
C PRO A 160 -22.23 -9.72 5.38
N LEU A 161 -21.75 -9.27 4.23
CA LEU A 161 -20.48 -9.75 3.66
C LEU A 161 -19.28 -9.32 4.52
N LEU A 162 -19.27 -8.10 5.04
CA LEU A 162 -18.23 -7.66 5.98
C LEU A 162 -18.16 -8.53 7.24
N ARG A 163 -19.32 -8.94 7.78
CA ARG A 163 -19.39 -9.88 8.91
C ARG A 163 -18.84 -11.25 8.52
N GLN A 164 -19.16 -11.76 7.34
CA GLN A 164 -18.60 -13.02 6.85
C GLN A 164 -17.08 -12.97 6.71
N ILE A 165 -16.53 -11.87 6.16
CA ILE A 165 -15.08 -11.69 6.06
C ILE A 165 -14.45 -11.62 7.45
N ARG A 166 -15.00 -10.84 8.38
CA ARG A 166 -14.50 -10.75 9.76
C ARG A 166 -14.53 -12.09 10.49
N ASN A 167 -15.55 -12.92 10.26
CA ASN A 167 -15.65 -14.25 10.85
C ASN A 167 -14.68 -15.26 10.23
N ALA A 168 -14.25 -15.01 8.99
CA ALA A 168 -13.38 -15.92 8.24
C ALA A 168 -11.89 -15.75 8.55
N VAL A 169 -11.48 -14.61 9.11
CA VAL A 169 -10.08 -14.31 9.43
C VAL A 169 -9.91 -13.81 10.86
N SER A 170 -8.74 -14.05 11.44
CA SER A 170 -8.31 -13.53 12.74
C SER A 170 -7.52 -12.21 12.62
N CYS A 171 -6.87 -11.97 11.48
CA CYS A 171 -6.03 -10.81 11.22
C CYS A 171 -6.78 -9.46 11.31
N GLU A 172 -6.02 -8.36 11.38
CA GLU A 172 -6.61 -7.02 11.45
C GLU A 172 -7.30 -6.66 10.13
N LEU A 173 -8.50 -6.08 10.20
CA LEU A 173 -9.18 -5.54 9.03
C LEU A 173 -9.11 -4.01 9.02
N LYS A 174 -8.76 -3.44 7.87
CA LYS A 174 -8.65 -1.99 7.67
C LYS A 174 -9.59 -1.52 6.57
N LEU A 175 -10.25 -0.38 6.79
CA LEU A 175 -11.10 0.29 5.83
C LEU A 175 -10.51 1.66 5.48
N ILE A 176 -10.75 2.15 4.27
CA ILE A 176 -10.35 3.50 3.83
C ILE A 176 -11.56 4.42 3.95
N ALA A 177 -11.54 5.33 4.94
CA ALA A 177 -12.68 6.20 5.21
C ALA A 177 -12.94 7.26 4.12
N ASN A 178 -11.90 7.72 3.43
CA ASN A 178 -11.93 8.91 2.56
C ASN A 178 -11.60 8.60 1.09
N LEU A 179 -12.07 7.47 0.56
CA LEU A 179 -11.80 7.13 -0.84
C LEU A 179 -12.76 7.87 -1.79
N THR A 180 -12.20 8.58 -2.77
CA THR A 180 -12.95 9.34 -3.79
C THR A 180 -13.30 8.53 -5.04
N CYS A 181 -13.02 7.22 -5.06
CA CYS A 181 -13.29 6.37 -6.22
C CYS A 181 -14.79 6.18 -6.46
N LEU A 182 -15.15 5.84 -7.70
CA LEU A 182 -16.51 5.41 -8.03
C LEU A 182 -16.88 4.14 -7.25
N HIS A 183 -18.14 4.05 -6.85
CA HIS A 183 -18.71 2.82 -6.30
C HIS A 183 -18.80 1.77 -7.42
N ARG A 184 -18.33 0.54 -7.19
CA ARG A 184 -18.30 -0.54 -8.21
C ARG A 184 -17.58 -0.10 -9.50
N CYS A 185 -16.43 0.56 -9.32
CA CYS A 185 -15.68 1.17 -10.42
C CYS A 185 -15.20 0.14 -11.45
N PRO A 186 -15.64 0.21 -12.72
CA PRO A 186 -15.18 -0.71 -13.77
C PRO A 186 -13.72 -0.45 -14.17
N LEU A 187 -13.19 0.74 -13.89
CA LEU A 187 -11.85 1.17 -14.29
C LEU A 187 -10.76 0.79 -13.27
N TRP A 188 -11.13 0.24 -12.11
CA TRP A 188 -10.21 0.05 -10.97
C TRP A 188 -8.96 -0.77 -11.33
N MET A 189 -9.12 -1.92 -11.98
CA MET A 189 -7.98 -2.79 -12.34
C MET A 189 -7.00 -2.10 -13.31
N TYR A 190 -7.54 -1.40 -14.30
CA TYR A 190 -6.75 -0.65 -15.26
C TYR A 190 -6.02 0.51 -14.58
N HIS A 191 -6.72 1.25 -13.72
CA HIS A 191 -6.16 2.35 -12.94
C HIS A 191 -5.01 1.91 -12.03
N ALA A 192 -5.23 0.84 -11.28
CA ALA A 192 -4.25 0.26 -10.37
C ALA A 192 -2.98 -0.18 -11.11
N SER A 193 -3.14 -0.80 -12.28
CA SER A 193 -2.02 -1.24 -13.12
C SER A 193 -1.26 -0.06 -13.71
N GLY A 194 -1.95 0.97 -14.19
CA GLY A 194 -1.30 2.20 -14.67
C GLY A 194 -0.44 2.88 -13.60
N HIS A 195 -0.96 2.98 -12.37
CA HIS A 195 -0.20 3.56 -11.24
C HIS A 195 1.00 2.72 -10.82
N SER A 196 0.84 1.40 -10.85
CA SER A 196 1.88 0.42 -10.49
C SER A 196 3.16 0.67 -11.28
N HIS A 197 3.05 0.84 -12.59
CA HIS A 197 4.17 1.13 -13.49
C HIS A 197 4.69 2.57 -13.34
N ALA A 198 3.81 3.53 -13.05
CA ALA A 198 4.17 4.96 -13.00
C ALA A 198 5.06 5.39 -11.82
N SER A 199 5.24 4.52 -10.81
CA SER A 199 6.22 4.70 -9.73
C SER A 199 7.29 3.60 -9.68
N GLN A 200 7.36 2.75 -10.72
CA GLN A 200 8.30 1.66 -10.80
C GLN A 200 9.62 2.09 -11.47
N THR A 201 10.74 1.71 -10.87
CA THR A 201 12.07 1.97 -11.44
C THR A 201 12.37 1.01 -12.59
N GLY A 202 12.77 1.56 -13.74
CA GLY A 202 13.13 0.80 -14.94
C GLY A 202 11.93 0.44 -15.82
N ASP A 203 10.77 1.05 -15.58
CA ASP A 203 9.64 0.96 -16.50
C ASP A 203 9.91 1.76 -17.80
N PRO A 204 9.53 1.26 -18.98
CA PRO A 204 9.71 1.96 -20.25
C PRO A 204 9.05 3.34 -20.30
N SER A 205 7.92 3.53 -19.62
CA SER A 205 7.22 4.82 -19.53
C SER A 205 7.98 5.86 -18.72
N ARG A 206 9.00 5.45 -17.95
CA ARG A 206 9.75 6.31 -17.02
C ARG A 206 8.86 7.10 -16.05
N GLY A 207 7.69 6.57 -15.71
CA GLY A 207 6.74 7.23 -14.80
C GLY A 207 5.73 8.14 -15.49
N PHE A 208 5.78 8.23 -16.83
CA PHE A 208 4.76 8.91 -17.61
C PHE A 208 3.49 8.08 -17.65
N VAL A 209 2.39 8.64 -17.15
CA VAL A 209 1.06 8.07 -17.30
C VAL A 209 0.07 9.20 -17.50
N ILE A 210 -0.66 9.15 -18.62
CA ILE A 210 -1.91 9.90 -18.74
C ILE A 210 -2.94 9.06 -18.01
N ASP A 211 -3.41 9.55 -16.88
CA ASP A 211 -4.36 8.81 -16.04
C ASP A 211 -5.76 8.85 -16.65
N TYR A 212 -5.94 8.08 -17.74
CA TYR A 212 -7.22 7.95 -18.44
C TYR A 212 -8.34 7.50 -17.49
N ALA A 213 -8.04 6.58 -16.57
CA ALA A 213 -9.03 6.12 -15.60
C ALA A 213 -9.48 7.25 -14.68
N TYR A 214 -8.56 8.09 -14.22
CA TYR A 214 -8.88 9.28 -13.44
C TYR A 214 -9.71 10.28 -14.25
N LEU A 215 -9.31 10.60 -15.48
CA LEU A 215 -10.05 11.54 -16.34
C LEU A 215 -11.47 11.03 -16.63
N ARG A 216 -11.60 9.75 -17.02
CA ARG A 216 -12.89 9.14 -17.33
C ARG A 216 -13.78 9.02 -16.10
N CYS A 217 -13.23 8.64 -14.94
CA CYS A 217 -14.05 8.51 -13.74
C CYS A 217 -14.56 9.86 -13.22
N ASN A 218 -13.81 10.95 -13.40
CA ASN A 218 -14.31 12.28 -13.04
C ASN A 218 -15.37 12.76 -14.03
N SER A 219 -15.23 12.50 -15.33
CA SER A 219 -16.30 12.74 -16.31
C SER A 219 -17.61 12.06 -15.90
N LEU A 220 -17.55 10.77 -15.55
CA LEU A 220 -18.73 10.00 -15.12
C LEU A 220 -19.38 10.48 -13.81
N LYS A 221 -18.70 11.29 -12.99
CA LYS A 221 -19.27 11.87 -11.76
C LYS A 221 -20.00 13.18 -12.01
N LEU A 222 -19.70 13.84 -13.13
CA LEU A 222 -20.30 15.11 -13.51
C LEU A 222 -21.58 14.93 -14.34
N GLU A 223 -21.75 13.73 -14.92
CA GLU A 223 -23.00 13.24 -15.51
C GLU A 223 -23.99 12.83 -14.41
#